data_AF-A0A972UIF0-F1
#
_entry.id   AF-A0A972UIF0-F1
#
_cell.length_a   1.000
_cell.length_b   1.000
_cell.length_c   1.000
_cell.angle_alpha   90.00
_cell.angle_beta   90.00
_cell.angle_gamma   90.00
#
_symmetry.space_group_name_H-M   'P 1'
#
loop_
_entity.id
_entity.type
_entity.pdbx_description
1 polymer ?
#
loop_
_entity_poly.entity_id
_entity_poly.type
_entity_poly.pdbx_seq_one_letter_code
_entity_poly.pdbx_strand_id
1 'polypeptide(L)'
;MPLDKAAIKEPTLTLIDNRTGQSWDFPILSGTLGPDVVDIQRFYAETGMFTFDPGYTSTASCESTITFIDGDEGVLLHRGYPIEQLAAKSDYLEVCYLLLEGELPTKAEKKEFLKGITYHTMLHEKLIHFYQGFRRDSHPMAVMCGVIGALSAFYHDSLDIHDPEHRQLAIYRLIAKMPTIAAYAYKYSLG
;
A
#
# COMPACT_ATOMS: atom_id res chain seq x y z
N MET A 1 -33.70 -10.86 -33.42
CA MET A 1 -33.19 -9.50 -33.72
C MET A 1 -31.83 -9.37 -33.04
N PRO A 2 -30.72 -9.58 -33.76
CA PRO A 2 -29.39 -9.40 -33.19
C PRO A 2 -29.14 -7.90 -33.05
N LEU A 3 -28.90 -7.46 -31.81
CA LEU A 3 -28.42 -6.12 -31.50
C LEU A 3 -27.03 -5.96 -32.10
N ASP A 4 -26.93 -5.00 -33.01
CA ASP A 4 -25.70 -4.52 -33.61
C ASP A 4 -24.77 -4.07 -32.48
N LYS A 5 -23.76 -4.88 -32.16
CA LYS A 5 -22.62 -4.45 -31.34
C LYS A 5 -21.78 -3.54 -32.23
N ALA A 6 -22.23 -2.30 -32.41
CA ALA A 6 -21.39 -1.22 -32.89
C ALA A 6 -20.11 -1.25 -32.03
N ALA A 7 -18.98 -1.53 -32.67
CA ALA A 7 -17.69 -1.61 -32.03
C ALA A 7 -17.48 -0.34 -31.20
N ILE A 8 -17.52 -0.47 -29.87
CA ILE A 8 -17.18 0.61 -28.96
C ILE A 8 -15.71 0.87 -29.22
N LYS A 9 -15.43 1.93 -29.98
CA LYS A 9 -14.07 2.37 -30.27
C LYS A 9 -13.47 2.75 -28.92
N GLU A 10 -12.45 2.03 -28.48
CA GLU A 10 -11.77 2.36 -27.23
C GLU A 10 -11.30 3.81 -27.30
N PRO A 11 -11.47 4.61 -26.23
CA PRO A 11 -11.04 5.99 -26.24
C PRO A 11 -9.51 6.03 -26.37
N THR A 12 -9.01 6.81 -27.32
CA THR A 12 -7.58 6.96 -27.58
C THR A 12 -7.18 8.43 -27.59
N LEU A 13 -5.92 8.68 -27.25
CA LEU A 13 -5.24 9.96 -27.38
C LEU A 13 -4.18 9.86 -28.49
N THR A 14 -4.31 10.70 -29.50
CA THR A 14 -3.34 10.77 -30.61
C THR A 14 -2.18 11.70 -30.25
N LEU A 15 -0.95 11.20 -30.35
CA LEU A 15 0.28 11.98 -30.20
C LEU A 15 0.95 12.14 -31.57
N ILE A 16 1.32 13.37 -31.93
CA ILE A 16 1.91 13.72 -33.23
C ILE A 16 3.32 14.28 -33.02
N ASP A 17 4.33 13.68 -33.66
CA ASP A 17 5.66 14.27 -33.75
C ASP A 17 5.70 15.29 -34.88
N ASN A 18 5.67 16.57 -34.53
CA ASN A 18 5.69 17.68 -35.50
C ASN A 18 6.96 17.75 -36.37
N ARG A 19 8.04 17.03 -36.01
CA ARG A 19 9.28 17.00 -36.80
C ARG A 19 9.17 16.05 -37.99
N THR A 20 8.46 14.93 -37.82
CA THR A 20 8.37 13.84 -38.79
C THR A 20 6.98 13.70 -39.40
N GLY A 21 5.95 14.27 -38.76
CA GLY A 21 4.54 14.10 -39.10
C GLY A 21 3.98 12.72 -38.72
N GLN A 22 4.74 11.89 -38.00
CA GLN A 22 4.27 10.60 -37.52
C GLN A 22 3.28 10.77 -36.37
N SER A 23 2.25 9.92 -36.34
CA SER A 23 1.20 9.92 -35.33
C SER A 23 1.01 8.53 -34.75
N TRP A 24 0.80 8.47 -33.44
CA TRP A 24 0.52 7.25 -32.70
C TRP A 24 -0.72 7.46 -31.83
N ASP A 25 -1.53 6.41 -31.68
CA ASP A 25 -2.72 6.41 -30.83
C ASP A 25 -2.45 5.60 -29.57
N PHE A 26 -2.60 6.24 -28.41
CA PHE A 26 -2.45 5.59 -27.11
C PHE A 26 -3.81 5.39 -26.45
N PRO A 27 -4.10 4.22 -25.84
CA PRO A 27 -5.35 3.99 -25.12
C PRO A 27 -5.52 4.93 -23.92
N ILE A 28 -6.75 5.36 -23.68
CA ILE A 28 -7.16 6.06 -22.46
C ILE A 28 -7.81 5.05 -21.53
N LEU A 29 -7.34 4.97 -20.29
CA LEU A 29 -7.88 4.14 -19.23
C LEU A 29 -8.60 5.02 -18.22
N SER A 30 -9.81 4.62 -17.84
CA SER A 30 -10.62 5.32 -16.84
C SER A 30 -10.66 4.52 -15.53
N GLY A 31 -10.44 5.21 -14.41
CA GLY A 31 -10.67 4.67 -13.09
C GLY A 31 -12.17 4.66 -12.73
N THR A 32 -12.51 4.03 -11.61
CA THR A 32 -13.85 4.18 -11.00
C THR A 32 -14.08 5.60 -10.46
N LEU A 33 -13.00 6.22 -9.97
CA LEU A 33 -12.94 7.60 -9.48
C LEU A 33 -11.60 8.21 -9.92
N GLY A 34 -11.57 9.54 -10.01
CA GLY A 34 -10.38 10.30 -10.39
C GLY A 34 -10.25 10.54 -11.90
N PRO A 35 -9.13 11.12 -12.35
CA PRO A 35 -8.91 11.47 -13.75
C PRO A 35 -8.58 10.25 -14.60
N ASP A 36 -8.87 10.36 -15.90
CA ASP A 36 -8.43 9.39 -16.91
C ASP A 36 -6.89 9.43 -17.07
N VAL A 37 -6.31 8.29 -17.45
CA VAL A 37 -4.87 8.14 -17.68
C VAL A 37 -4.61 7.64 -19.10
N VAL A 38 -3.49 8.04 -19.67
CA VAL A 38 -3.05 7.56 -20.99
C VAL A 38 -2.08 6.40 -20.78
N ASP A 39 -2.35 5.26 -21.41
CA ASP A 39 -1.44 4.10 -21.36
C ASP A 39 -0.25 4.33 -22.29
N ILE A 40 0.91 4.57 -21.67
CA ILE A 40 2.20 4.79 -22.35
C ILE A 40 3.15 3.60 -22.21
N GLN A 41 2.69 2.40 -21.83
CA GLN A 41 3.57 1.22 -21.68
C GLN A 41 4.34 0.86 -22.96
N ARG A 42 3.73 1.10 -24.13
CA ARG A 42 4.35 0.84 -25.44
C ARG A 42 5.04 2.06 -26.05
N PHE A 43 5.05 3.20 -25.35
CA PHE A 43 5.52 4.48 -25.87
C PHE A 43 6.94 4.41 -26.43
N TYR A 44 7.89 3.83 -25.68
CA TYR A 44 9.27 3.71 -26.16
C TYR A 44 9.40 2.73 -27.35
N ALA A 45 8.67 1.62 -27.33
CA ALA A 45 8.71 0.63 -28.40
C ALA A 45 8.16 1.18 -29.72
N GLU A 46 7.16 2.06 -29.66
CA GLU A 46 6.49 2.62 -30.83
C GLU A 46 7.14 3.92 -31.34
N THR A 47 7.66 4.75 -30.43
CA THR A 47 8.18 6.09 -30.77
C THR A 47 9.70 6.21 -30.69
N GLY A 48 10.38 5.31 -29.98
CA GLY A 48 11.81 5.43 -29.64
C GLY A 48 12.13 6.55 -28.65
N MET A 49 11.12 7.14 -28.00
CA MET A 49 11.27 8.25 -27.06
C MET A 49 10.88 7.86 -25.63
N PHE A 50 11.34 8.61 -24.65
CA PHE A 50 10.90 8.52 -23.26
C PHE A 50 10.11 9.76 -22.87
N THR A 51 9.17 9.59 -21.93
CA THR A 51 8.60 10.72 -21.21
C THR A 51 9.61 11.25 -20.20
N PHE A 52 9.55 12.55 -19.92
CA PHE A 52 10.41 13.20 -18.95
C PHE A 52 9.54 13.90 -17.91
N ASP A 53 9.36 13.25 -16.75
CA ASP A 53 8.57 13.74 -15.62
C ASP A 53 9.34 13.52 -14.31
N PRO A 54 10.36 14.36 -14.00
CA PRO A 54 11.09 14.28 -12.75
C PRO A 54 10.15 14.55 -11.56
N GLY A 55 9.87 13.52 -10.77
CA GLY A 55 8.99 13.59 -9.61
C GLY A 55 7.62 12.95 -9.78
N TYR A 56 7.33 12.34 -10.95
CA TYR A 56 6.08 11.62 -11.21
C TYR A 56 4.82 12.46 -10.98
N THR A 57 4.87 13.74 -11.33
CA THR A 57 3.75 14.67 -11.11
C THR A 57 2.57 14.38 -12.02
N SER A 58 2.83 13.80 -13.19
CA SER A 58 1.84 13.50 -14.24
C SER A 58 1.87 12.01 -14.64
N THR A 59 2.51 11.16 -13.84
CA THR A 59 2.70 9.74 -14.14
C THR A 59 1.97 8.88 -13.12
N ALA A 60 0.92 8.18 -13.54
CA ALA A 60 0.28 7.16 -12.72
C ALA A 60 1.09 5.85 -12.78
N SER A 61 1.73 5.46 -11.67
CA SER A 61 2.65 4.32 -11.62
C SER A 61 1.99 2.96 -11.35
N CYS A 62 0.80 2.95 -10.76
CA CYS A 62 0.10 1.73 -10.39
C CYS A 62 -1.43 1.89 -10.44
N GLU A 63 -2.10 0.77 -10.60
CA GLU A 63 -3.53 0.64 -10.30
C GLU A 63 -3.71 0.30 -8.82
N SER A 64 -4.66 0.95 -8.15
CA SER A 64 -4.94 0.71 -6.72
C SER A 64 -6.42 0.78 -6.43
N THR A 65 -6.88 -0.14 -5.56
CA THR A 65 -8.26 -0.21 -5.05
C THR A 65 -8.32 0.04 -3.54
N ILE A 66 -7.24 0.56 -2.95
CA ILE A 66 -7.08 0.66 -1.48
C ILE A 66 -7.61 2.00 -0.96
N THR A 67 -7.08 3.11 -1.45
CA THR A 67 -7.38 4.46 -0.95
C THR A 67 -7.57 5.42 -2.12
N PHE A 68 -8.59 6.26 -2.04
CA PHE A 68 -8.84 7.35 -2.97
C PHE A 68 -8.76 8.69 -2.23
N ILE A 69 -8.16 9.69 -2.86
CA ILE A 69 -7.99 11.04 -2.32
C ILE A 69 -8.41 12.04 -3.39
N ASP A 70 -9.28 12.97 -3.02
CA ASP A 70 -9.55 14.20 -3.75
C ASP A 70 -9.17 15.38 -2.83
N GLY A 71 -8.08 16.07 -3.18
CA GLY A 71 -7.55 17.16 -2.37
C GLY A 71 -8.39 18.44 -2.46
N ASP A 72 -9.08 18.66 -3.57
CA ASP A 72 -9.85 19.88 -3.82
C ASP A 72 -11.18 19.81 -3.07
N GLU A 73 -11.83 18.66 -3.10
CA GLU A 73 -13.09 18.40 -2.37
C GLU A 73 -12.85 17.90 -0.93
N GLY A 74 -11.60 17.66 -0.53
CA GLY A 74 -11.24 17.18 0.80
C GLY A 74 -11.75 15.76 1.10
N VAL A 75 -11.83 14.90 0.09
CA VAL A 75 -12.36 13.54 0.21
C VAL A 75 -11.21 12.55 0.44
N LEU A 76 -11.34 11.71 1.48
CA LEU A 76 -10.46 10.57 1.73
C LEU A 76 -11.29 9.32 1.96
N LEU A 77 -11.12 8.32 1.08
CA LEU A 77 -11.83 7.04 1.13
C LEU A 77 -10.86 5.88 1.32
N HIS A 78 -11.14 4.99 2.27
CA HIS A 78 -10.50 3.66 2.35
C HIS A 78 -11.49 2.60 1.91
N ARG A 79 -11.17 1.84 0.85
CA ARG A 79 -12.06 0.85 0.22
C ARG A 79 -13.47 1.41 -0.08
N GLY A 80 -13.55 2.69 -0.44
CA GLY A 80 -14.80 3.40 -0.72
C GLY A 80 -15.51 3.99 0.50
N TYR A 81 -15.07 3.70 1.73
CA TYR A 81 -15.65 4.27 2.95
C TYR A 81 -14.99 5.61 3.31
N PRO A 82 -15.77 6.68 3.55
CA PRO A 82 -15.23 7.95 4.01
C PRO A 82 -14.51 7.84 5.35
N ILE A 83 -13.37 8.51 5.48
CA ILE A 83 -12.51 8.43 6.67
C ILE A 83 -13.22 8.85 7.95
N GLU A 84 -14.14 9.82 7.89
CA GLU A 84 -14.89 10.31 9.05
C GLU A 84 -15.82 9.23 9.60
N GLN A 85 -16.37 8.39 8.72
CA GLN A 85 -17.23 7.28 9.12
C GLN A 85 -16.41 6.18 9.79
N LEU A 86 -15.25 5.85 9.23
CA LEU A 86 -14.34 4.87 9.82
C LEU A 86 -13.83 5.33 11.19
N ALA A 87 -13.42 6.59 11.31
CA ALA A 87 -12.92 7.16 12.56
C ALA A 87 -13.99 7.22 13.66
N ALA A 88 -15.26 7.48 13.31
CA ALA A 88 -16.34 7.59 14.29
C ALA A 88 -16.99 6.25 14.67
N LYS A 89 -17.02 5.27 13.75
CA LYS A 89 -17.84 4.06 13.89
C LYS A 89 -17.05 2.75 13.90
N SER A 90 -15.75 2.78 13.59
CA SER A 90 -14.90 1.59 13.50
C SER A 90 -13.71 1.70 14.47
N ASP A 91 -12.96 0.62 14.62
CA ASP A 91 -11.70 0.61 15.35
C ASP A 91 -10.50 0.36 14.44
N TYR A 92 -9.29 0.60 14.94
CA TYR A 92 -8.07 0.46 14.17
C TYR A 92 -7.90 -0.93 13.54
N LEU A 93 -8.32 -2.00 14.23
CA LEU A 93 -8.12 -3.36 13.74
C LEU A 93 -9.16 -3.76 12.71
N GLU A 94 -10.39 -3.26 12.82
CA GLU A 94 -11.39 -3.34 11.74
C GLU A 94 -10.91 -2.60 10.49
N VAL A 95 -10.34 -1.41 10.62
CA VAL A 95 -9.77 -0.67 9.49
C VAL A 95 -8.56 -1.41 8.90
N CYS A 96 -7.70 -2.00 9.72
CA CYS A 96 -6.61 -2.85 9.21
C CYS A 96 -7.15 -4.03 8.39
N TYR A 97 -8.18 -4.71 8.89
CA TYR A 97 -8.84 -5.80 8.17
C TYR A 97 -9.43 -5.30 6.84
N LEU A 98 -10.15 -4.17 6.86
CA LEU A 98 -10.72 -3.55 5.65
C LEU A 98 -9.65 -3.28 4.59
N LEU A 99 -8.50 -2.72 4.99
CA LEU A 99 -7.42 -2.43 4.05
C LEU A 99 -6.82 -3.70 3.43
N LEU A 100 -6.68 -4.76 4.22
CA LEU A 100 -6.13 -6.04 3.78
C LEU A 100 -7.10 -6.83 2.90
N GLU A 101 -8.32 -7.07 3.38
CA GLU A 101 -9.30 -7.98 2.77
C GLU A 101 -10.25 -7.29 1.78
N GLY A 102 -10.34 -5.95 1.82
CA GLY A 102 -11.18 -5.16 0.92
C GLY A 102 -12.60 -4.89 1.43
N GLU A 103 -13.08 -5.67 2.39
CA GLU A 103 -14.40 -5.52 2.99
C GLU A 103 -14.33 -5.45 4.52
N LEU A 104 -15.38 -4.92 5.15
CA LEU A 104 -15.48 -4.87 6.61
C LEU A 104 -15.68 -6.29 7.18
N PRO A 105 -15.02 -6.64 8.31
CA PRO A 105 -15.10 -7.97 8.86
C PRO A 105 -16.49 -8.26 9.45
N THR A 106 -16.94 -9.49 9.33
CA THR A 106 -18.01 -10.04 10.17
C THR A 106 -17.52 -10.17 11.63
N LYS A 107 -18.46 -10.37 12.57
CA LYS A 107 -18.11 -10.56 13.99
C LYS A 107 -17.19 -11.77 14.23
N ALA A 108 -17.32 -12.83 13.41
CA ALA A 108 -16.50 -14.03 13.52
C ALA A 108 -15.07 -13.76 13.03
N GLU A 109 -14.94 -13.17 11.84
CA GLU A 109 -13.65 -12.81 11.22
C GLU A 109 -12.90 -11.80 12.09
N LYS A 110 -13.59 -10.77 12.60
CA LYS A 110 -12.99 -9.80 13.53
C LYS A 110 -12.40 -10.48 14.75
N LYS A 111 -13.12 -11.45 15.34
CA LYS A 111 -12.65 -12.19 16.52
C LYS A 111 -11.42 -13.04 16.21
N GLU A 112 -11.39 -13.67 15.04
CA GLU A 112 -10.25 -14.46 14.59
C GLU A 112 -9.02 -13.58 14.30
N PHE A 113 -9.22 -12.47 13.61
CA PHE A 113 -8.18 -11.48 13.31
C PHE A 113 -7.57 -10.91 14.60
N LEU A 114 -8.42 -10.48 15.55
CA LEU A 114 -8.02 -10.01 16.88
C LEU A 114 -7.19 -11.06 17.62
N LYS A 115 -7.63 -12.32 17.58
CA LYS A 115 -6.90 -13.43 18.20
C LYS A 115 -5.53 -13.58 17.54
N GLY A 116 -5.47 -13.64 16.21
CA GLY A 116 -4.21 -13.77 15.48
C GLY A 116 -3.21 -12.67 15.83
N ILE A 117 -3.65 -11.41 15.88
CA ILE A 117 -2.78 -10.29 16.26
C ILE A 117 -2.32 -10.41 17.72
N THR A 118 -3.26 -10.66 18.64
CA THR A 118 -2.96 -10.69 20.08
C THR A 118 -1.87 -11.72 20.41
N TYR A 119 -1.93 -12.90 19.79
CA TYR A 119 -0.95 -13.98 20.00
C TYR A 119 0.45 -13.65 19.49
N HIS A 120 0.60 -12.68 18.58
CA HIS A 120 1.88 -12.31 17.98
C HIS A 120 2.50 -11.02 18.56
N THR A 121 1.89 -10.42 19.59
CA THR A 121 2.36 -9.14 20.18
C THR A 121 3.72 -9.22 20.87
N MET A 122 4.06 -10.36 21.46
CA MET A 122 5.33 -10.60 22.17
C MET A 122 6.51 -10.66 21.20
N LEU A 123 7.60 -9.97 21.55
CA LEU A 123 8.87 -10.01 20.82
C LEU A 123 9.75 -11.17 21.29
N HIS A 124 10.58 -11.69 20.38
CA HIS A 124 11.59 -12.67 20.76
C HIS A 124 12.59 -12.05 21.74
N GLU A 125 12.96 -12.74 22.82
CA GLU A 125 13.78 -12.18 23.91
C GLU A 125 15.16 -11.68 23.44
N LYS A 126 15.79 -12.38 22.50
CA LYS A 126 17.05 -11.92 21.87
C LYS A 126 16.91 -10.56 21.15
N LEU A 127 15.72 -10.22 20.66
CA LEU A 127 15.45 -8.93 20.06
C LEU A 127 15.35 -7.82 21.12
N ILE A 128 14.97 -8.13 22.36
CA ILE A 128 15.04 -7.18 23.48
C ILE A 128 16.50 -6.83 23.78
N HIS A 129 17.40 -7.82 23.76
CA HIS A 129 18.84 -7.59 23.92
C HIS A 129 19.43 -6.74 22.79
N PHE A 130 18.89 -6.85 21.57
CA PHE A 130 19.30 -6.03 20.44
C PHE A 130 19.08 -4.52 20.69
N TYR A 131 18.04 -4.13 21.45
CA TYR A 131 17.85 -2.72 21.83
C TYR A 131 19.02 -2.16 22.65
N GLN A 132 19.66 -2.99 23.48
CA GLN A 132 20.80 -2.59 24.31
C GLN A 132 22.05 -2.27 23.49
N GLY A 133 22.10 -2.69 22.22
CA GLY A 133 23.17 -2.33 21.30
C GLY A 133 23.13 -0.89 20.81
N PHE A 134 21.98 -0.21 20.91
CA PHE A 134 21.87 1.21 20.55
C PHE A 134 22.36 2.09 21.68
N ARG A 135 22.86 3.28 21.35
CA ARG A 135 23.16 4.29 22.38
C ARG A 135 21.86 4.82 22.98
N ARG A 136 21.86 5.15 24.28
CA ARG A 136 20.68 5.70 24.99
C ARG A 136 20.21 7.05 24.45
N ASP A 137 21.09 7.81 23.80
CA ASP A 137 20.80 9.10 23.16
C ASP A 137 20.31 8.97 21.71
N SER A 138 20.09 7.75 21.22
CA SER A 138 19.60 7.52 19.86
C SER A 138 18.15 7.98 19.71
N HIS A 139 17.82 8.62 18.59
CA HIS A 139 16.44 9.02 18.29
C HIS A 139 15.53 7.77 18.20
N PRO A 140 14.33 7.74 18.82
CA PRO A 140 13.46 6.56 18.85
C PRO A 140 13.14 5.98 17.47
N MET A 141 12.94 6.83 16.47
CA MET A 141 12.73 6.37 15.08
C MET A 141 13.95 5.63 14.50
N ALA A 142 15.18 6.05 14.82
CA ALA A 142 16.38 5.35 14.35
C ALA A 142 16.48 3.95 14.97
N VAL A 143 16.17 3.84 16.26
CA VAL A 143 16.09 2.54 16.97
C VAL A 143 15.00 1.67 16.35
N MET A 144 13.81 2.23 16.11
CA MET A 144 12.68 1.53 15.51
C MET A 144 13.02 1.00 14.10
N CYS A 145 13.63 1.82 13.24
CA CYS A 145 14.07 1.39 11.91
C CYS A 145 15.09 0.24 11.99
N GLY A 146 16.08 0.33 12.89
CA GLY A 146 17.07 -0.72 13.06
C GLY A 146 16.46 -2.04 13.55
N VAL A 147 15.52 -1.97 14.50
CA VAL A 147 14.85 -3.14 15.06
C VAL A 147 13.92 -3.79 14.03
N ILE A 148 13.14 -3.00 13.27
CA ILE A 148 12.26 -3.52 12.22
C ILE A 148 13.09 -4.21 11.14
N GLY A 149 14.22 -3.62 10.71
CA GLY A 149 15.13 -4.28 9.78
C GLY A 149 15.67 -5.61 10.32
N ALA A 150 16.03 -5.65 11.61
CA ALA A 150 16.52 -6.85 12.27
C ALA A 150 15.46 -7.96 12.37
N LEU A 151 14.15 -7.66 12.33
CA LEU A 151 13.08 -8.68 12.36
C LEU A 151 13.28 -9.75 11.30
N SER A 152 13.77 -9.38 10.11
CA SER A 152 14.07 -10.31 9.02
C SER A 152 15.04 -11.42 9.41
N ALA A 153 16.01 -11.13 10.29
CA ALA A 153 16.99 -12.11 10.77
C ALA A 153 16.42 -13.04 11.86
N PHE A 154 15.42 -12.59 12.62
CA PHE A 154 14.78 -13.38 13.69
C PHE A 154 13.59 -14.20 13.18
N TYR A 155 12.87 -13.68 12.18
CA TYR A 155 11.66 -14.25 11.61
C TYR A 155 11.91 -14.69 10.16
N HIS A 156 13.00 -15.43 9.96
CA HIS A 156 13.43 -15.91 8.65
C HIS A 156 12.55 -17.06 8.09
N ASP A 157 11.65 -17.58 8.90
CA ASP A 157 10.68 -18.62 8.56
C ASP A 157 9.56 -18.13 7.64
N SER A 158 9.34 -16.82 7.53
CA SER A 158 8.24 -16.23 6.74
C SER A 158 8.73 -15.12 5.79
N LEU A 159 9.75 -15.42 4.97
CA LEU A 159 10.37 -14.43 4.06
C LEU A 159 10.04 -14.63 2.58
N ASP A 160 9.41 -15.76 2.21
CA ASP A 160 9.01 -15.97 0.82
C ASP A 160 7.78 -15.11 0.47
N ILE A 161 7.98 -14.15 -0.44
CA ILE A 161 6.92 -13.24 -0.90
C ILE A 161 5.96 -13.88 -1.89
N HIS A 162 6.33 -15.02 -2.49
CA HIS A 162 5.48 -15.76 -3.41
C HIS A 162 4.54 -16.72 -2.67
N ASP A 163 4.86 -17.05 -1.41
CA ASP A 163 4.01 -17.88 -0.56
C ASP A 163 2.93 -17.02 0.14
N PRO A 164 1.63 -17.32 -0.07
CA PRO A 164 0.54 -16.59 0.58
C PRO A 164 0.52 -16.72 2.11
N GLU A 165 0.88 -17.89 2.66
CA GLU A 165 0.89 -18.11 4.11
C GLU A 165 2.01 -17.31 4.77
N HIS A 166 3.19 -17.26 4.14
CA HIS A 166 4.30 -16.44 4.62
C HIS A 166 3.94 -14.95 4.62
N ARG A 167 3.30 -14.46 3.55
CA ARG A 167 2.80 -13.08 3.49
C ARG A 167 1.81 -12.78 4.60
N GLN A 168 0.82 -13.65 4.80
CA GLN A 168 -0.19 -13.47 5.84
C GLN A 168 0.45 -13.44 7.24
N LEU A 169 1.36 -14.38 7.53
CA LEU A 169 2.08 -14.42 8.79
C LEU A 169 2.95 -13.18 9.02
N ALA A 170 3.65 -12.70 7.99
CA ALA A 170 4.44 -11.47 8.04
C ALA A 170 3.56 -10.24 8.34
N ILE A 171 2.39 -10.12 7.68
CA ILE A 171 1.41 -9.05 7.93
C ILE A 171 0.96 -9.07 9.40
N TYR A 172 0.55 -10.24 9.90
CA TYR A 172 0.08 -10.38 11.29
C TYR A 172 1.18 -10.03 12.29
N ARG A 173 2.41 -10.51 12.05
CA ARG A 173 3.57 -10.21 12.89
C ARG A 173 3.89 -8.72 12.89
N LEU A 174 3.86 -8.04 11.75
CA LEU A 174 4.14 -6.61 11.68
C LEU A 174 3.08 -5.80 12.43
N ILE A 175 1.78 -6.02 12.15
CA ILE A 175 0.70 -5.30 12.82
C ILE A 175 0.76 -5.52 14.34
N ALA A 176 1.00 -6.76 14.79
CA ALA A 176 1.06 -7.10 16.20
C ALA A 176 2.29 -6.55 16.93
N LYS A 177 3.46 -6.56 16.28
CA LYS A 177 4.74 -6.23 16.94
C LYS A 177 5.09 -4.75 16.87
N MET A 178 4.56 -4.00 15.90
CA MET A 178 4.85 -2.57 15.74
C MET A 178 4.55 -1.73 16.99
N PRO A 179 3.39 -1.87 17.67
CA PRO A 179 3.13 -1.15 18.92
C PRO A 179 4.11 -1.52 20.03
N THR A 180 4.46 -2.80 20.15
CA THR A 180 5.43 -3.29 21.13
C THR A 180 6.82 -2.69 20.87
N ILE A 181 7.27 -2.68 19.61
CA ILE A 181 8.55 -2.09 19.19
C ILE A 181 8.60 -0.60 19.51
N ALA A 182 7.54 0.15 19.16
CA ALA A 182 7.45 1.57 19.44
C ALA A 182 7.49 1.86 20.95
N ALA A 183 6.77 1.09 21.76
CA ALA A 183 6.78 1.23 23.22
C ALA A 183 8.16 0.93 23.83
N TYR A 184 8.86 -0.11 23.34
CA TYR A 184 10.22 -0.41 23.77
C TYR A 184 11.21 0.69 23.39
N ALA A 185 11.12 1.23 22.17
CA ALA A 185 11.97 2.35 21.73
C ALA A 185 11.79 3.59 22.63
N TYR A 186 10.54 3.90 23.01
CA TYR A 186 10.24 5.00 23.93
C TYR A 186 10.75 4.73 25.36
N LYS A 187 10.56 3.52 25.88
CA LYS A 187 11.09 3.15 27.21
C LYS A 187 12.62 3.22 27.23
N TYR A 188 13.27 2.72 26.18
CA TYR A 188 14.72 2.72 26.07
C TYR A 188 15.32 4.13 26.08
N SER A 189 14.65 5.11 25.47
CA SER A 189 15.12 6.51 25.47
C SER A 189 14.97 7.20 26.83
N LEU A 190 14.17 6.67 27.76
CA LEU A 190 13.93 7.25 29.08
C LEU A 190 14.77 6.63 30.21
N GLY A 191 15.23 5.39 30.08
CA GLY A 191 15.98 4.69 31.12
C GLY A 191 15.43 3.32 31.42
#